data_AF-A0A954UAB2-F1
#
_entry.id   AF-A0A954UAB2-F1
#
_cell.length_a   1.000
_cell.length_b   1.000
_cell.length_c   1.000
_cell.angle_alpha   90.00
_cell.angle_beta   90.00
_cell.angle_gamma   90.00
#
_symmetry.space_group_name_H-M   'P 1'
#
loop_
_entity.id
_entity.type
_entity.pdbx_description
1 polymer ?
#
loop_
_entity_poly.entity_id
_entity_poly.type
_entity_poly.pdbx_seq_one_letter_code
_entity_poly.pdbx_strand_id
1 'polypeptide(L)'
;MSGSKVMPQPTRTCVNWPIIWSISLVLLCAPGSVYAQPGRDKEELSWDRNVEPMFRRYCYRCHNADVSSGDINLAQDEDPGRILQHQRTWSTALDRLQSGLMPPQDEQQP
;
A
#
# COMPACT_ATOMS: atom_id res chain seq x y z
N MET A 1 -30.12 -62.99 -0.71
CA MET A 1 -29.01 -62.18 -1.28
C MET A 1 -29.34 -60.72 -0.97
N SER A 2 -28.50 -59.84 -0.45
CA SER A 2 -27.05 -59.70 -0.43
C SER A 2 -26.69 -58.96 0.86
N GLY A 3 -25.73 -59.49 1.61
CA GLY A 3 -25.27 -58.89 2.86
C GLY A 3 -24.24 -57.79 2.60
N SER A 4 -24.55 -56.57 3.00
CA SER A 4 -23.58 -55.48 3.03
C SER A 4 -22.82 -55.52 4.35
N LYS A 5 -21.59 -56.02 4.27
CA LYS A 5 -20.63 -56.10 5.37
C LYS A 5 -20.26 -54.67 5.80
N VAL A 6 -20.81 -54.22 6.93
CA VAL A 6 -20.39 -52.97 7.59
C VAL A 6 -19.04 -53.23 8.26
N MET A 7 -18.02 -52.49 7.85
CA MET A 7 -16.68 -52.51 8.43
C MET A 7 -16.69 -51.86 9.82
N PRO A 8 -16.03 -52.47 10.83
CA PRO A 8 -15.86 -51.83 12.13
C PRO A 8 -14.82 -50.71 12.07
N GLN A 9 -15.15 -49.59 12.72
CA GLN A 9 -14.24 -48.47 12.94
C GLN A 9 -13.09 -48.92 13.86
N PRO A 10 -11.82 -48.56 13.58
CA PRO A 10 -10.73 -48.86 14.49
C PRO A 10 -10.91 -48.07 15.79
N THR A 11 -11.13 -48.83 16.86
CA THR A 11 -11.19 -48.34 18.23
C THR A 11 -9.87 -47.66 18.59
N ARG A 12 -9.97 -46.38 18.93
CA ARG A 12 -8.98 -45.64 19.71
C ARG A 12 -8.64 -46.45 20.95
N THR A 13 -7.43 -47.01 21.03
CA THR A 13 -6.67 -47.18 22.28
C THR A 13 -5.27 -47.70 21.96
N CYS A 14 -4.26 -46.86 22.14
CA CYS A 14 -2.96 -47.27 22.68
C CYS A 14 -2.54 -46.17 23.66
N VAL A 15 -3.01 -46.29 24.89
CA VAL A 15 -2.33 -45.72 26.05
C VAL A 15 -0.98 -46.44 26.14
N ASN A 16 0.13 -45.73 25.90
CA ASN A 16 1.37 -45.93 26.67
C ASN A 16 2.31 -44.72 26.53
N TRP A 17 2.27 -43.85 27.54
CA TRP A 17 3.41 -43.29 28.27
C TRP A 17 4.82 -43.66 27.73
N PRO A 18 5.79 -42.71 27.57
CA PRO A 18 5.92 -41.36 28.14
C PRO A 18 6.07 -40.26 27.06
N ILE A 19 5.17 -39.27 27.01
CA ILE A 19 5.41 -37.94 27.60
C ILE A 19 6.76 -37.89 28.34
N ILE A 20 7.84 -37.42 27.69
CA ILE A 20 9.00 -36.68 28.27
C ILE A 20 10.18 -36.55 27.28
N TRP A 21 10.31 -37.37 26.22
CA TRP A 21 11.53 -37.37 25.36
C TRP A 21 11.35 -36.77 23.95
N SER A 22 10.53 -35.75 23.76
CA SER A 22 10.50 -35.02 22.47
C SER A 22 10.52 -33.48 22.60
N ILE A 23 10.65 -32.95 23.82
CA ILE A 23 10.72 -31.49 24.04
C ILE A 23 12.16 -30.94 23.82
N SER A 24 13.17 -31.78 23.61
CA SER A 24 14.59 -31.34 23.67
C SER A 24 15.35 -31.14 22.34
N LEU A 25 14.72 -31.12 21.16
CA LEU A 25 15.47 -30.89 19.90
C LEU A 25 14.82 -29.92 18.90
N VAL A 26 14.05 -28.95 19.38
CA VAL A 26 13.72 -27.74 18.60
C VAL A 26 14.16 -26.49 19.37
N LEU A 27 15.28 -26.61 20.09
CA LEU A 27 16.02 -25.50 20.69
C LEU A 27 17.43 -25.43 20.11
N LEU A 28 17.57 -25.73 18.82
CA LEU A 28 18.83 -25.62 18.09
C LEU A 28 18.83 -24.31 17.30
N CYS A 29 19.43 -23.28 17.90
CA CYS A 29 19.95 -22.06 17.27
C CYS A 29 19.40 -21.71 15.88
N ALA A 30 18.24 -21.07 15.82
CA ALA A 30 18.14 -19.96 14.89
C ALA A 30 18.74 -18.76 15.63
N PRO A 31 19.98 -18.31 15.35
CA PRO A 31 20.32 -16.93 15.64
C PRO A 31 19.32 -16.14 14.80
N GLY A 32 18.27 -15.65 15.45
CA GLY A 32 17.44 -14.60 14.91
C GLY A 32 18.34 -13.40 14.78
N SER A 33 19.13 -13.35 13.71
CA SER A 33 19.65 -12.11 13.20
C SER A 33 18.40 -11.31 12.86
N VAL A 34 17.98 -10.48 13.82
CA VAL A 34 17.34 -9.21 13.51
C VAL A 34 18.41 -8.49 12.69
N TYR A 35 18.46 -8.80 11.40
CA TYR A 35 19.02 -7.88 10.44
C TYR A 35 18.15 -6.62 10.64
N ALA A 36 18.69 -5.64 11.36
CA ALA A 36 18.33 -4.27 11.08
C ALA A 36 18.34 -4.19 9.55
N GLN A 37 17.23 -3.77 8.96
CA GLN A 37 17.18 -3.47 7.54
C GLN A 37 17.77 -2.07 7.40
N PRO A 38 19.10 -1.87 7.16
CA PRO A 38 19.58 -0.57 6.72
C PRO A 38 18.90 -0.34 5.36
N GLY A 39 17.96 0.59 5.31
CA GLY A 39 17.06 0.75 4.17
C GLY A 39 15.62 1.08 4.53
N ARG A 40 15.20 0.98 5.80
CA ARG A 40 13.97 1.67 6.27
C ARG A 40 14.23 3.14 6.65
N ASP A 41 15.33 3.66 6.14
CA ASP A 41 15.79 5.04 6.12
C ASP A 41 16.21 5.43 4.69
N LYS A 42 15.53 4.89 3.67
CA LYS A 42 15.43 5.63 2.41
C LYS A 42 14.36 6.67 2.66
N GLU A 43 14.76 7.93 2.80
CA GLU A 43 13.82 9.02 3.10
C GLU A 43 12.62 8.93 2.16
N GLU A 44 11.53 8.50 2.78
CA GLU A 44 10.26 8.10 2.22
C GLU A 44 9.64 9.35 1.62
N LEU A 45 9.25 9.32 0.34
CA LEU A 45 8.61 10.45 -0.34
C LEU A 45 7.55 11.08 0.59
N SER A 46 7.86 12.26 1.12
CA SER A 46 7.02 12.96 2.07
C SER A 46 6.13 13.92 1.31
N TRP A 47 4.84 13.92 1.63
CA TRP A 47 3.88 14.85 1.02
C TRP A 47 4.36 16.30 1.14
N ASP A 48 4.60 16.77 2.37
CA ASP A 48 4.97 18.16 2.64
C ASP A 48 6.31 18.57 2.02
N ARG A 49 7.29 17.65 1.99
CA ARG A 49 8.65 17.96 1.51
C ARG A 49 8.83 17.78 0.02
N ASN A 50 8.13 16.82 -0.59
CA ASN A 50 8.43 16.40 -1.97
C ASN A 50 7.26 16.64 -2.93
N VAL A 51 6.02 16.39 -2.50
CA VAL A 51 4.85 16.37 -3.41
C VAL A 51 4.13 17.71 -3.43
N GLU A 52 3.77 18.22 -2.25
CA GLU A 52 3.03 19.46 -2.09
C GLU A 52 3.78 20.68 -2.69
N PRO A 53 5.12 20.83 -2.55
CA PRO A 53 5.84 21.93 -3.20
C PRO A 53 5.77 21.89 -4.73
N MET A 54 5.74 20.68 -5.32
CA MET A 54 5.61 20.51 -6.77
C MET A 54 4.23 20.97 -7.24
N PHE A 55 3.16 20.53 -6.56
CA PHE A 55 1.81 20.98 -6.89
C PHE A 55 1.62 22.48 -6.66
N ARG A 56 2.17 23.06 -5.60
CA ARG A 56 2.17 24.51 -5.39
C ARG A 56 2.83 25.26 -6.55
N ARG A 57 3.95 24.75 -7.06
CA ARG A 57 4.71 25.40 -8.12
C ARG A 57 4.09 25.27 -9.50
N TYR A 58 3.46 24.14 -9.82
CA TYR A 58 3.06 23.83 -11.20
C TYR A 58 1.55 23.63 -11.40
N CYS A 59 0.79 23.32 -10.35
CA CYS A 59 -0.65 23.04 -10.45
C CYS A 59 -1.49 24.17 -9.83
N TYR A 60 -1.19 24.52 -8.58
CA TYR A 60 -2.04 25.42 -7.79
C TYR A 60 -1.88 26.89 -8.16
N ARG A 61 -0.88 27.28 -8.96
CA ARG A 61 -0.78 28.66 -9.48
C ARG A 61 -2.01 29.06 -10.31
N CYS A 62 -2.56 28.13 -11.08
CA CYS A 62 -3.68 28.41 -12.00
C CYS A 62 -4.98 27.70 -11.58
N HIS A 63 -4.88 26.55 -10.91
CA HIS A 63 -6.02 25.75 -10.45
C HIS A 63 -6.24 25.91 -8.94
N ASN A 64 -6.59 27.12 -8.51
CA ASN A 64 -6.90 27.48 -7.12
C ASN A 64 -8.27 28.16 -7.02
N ALA A 65 -8.67 28.59 -5.82
CA ALA A 65 -9.95 29.25 -5.59
C ALA A 65 -10.09 30.63 -6.28
N ASP A 66 -8.98 31.34 -6.50
CA ASP A 66 -8.98 32.71 -7.00
C ASP A 66 -8.98 32.76 -8.54
N VAL A 67 -8.15 31.92 -9.17
CA VAL A 67 -7.96 31.86 -10.63
C VAL A 67 -8.86 30.80 -11.27
N SER A 68 -9.01 29.65 -10.61
CA SER A 68 -9.87 28.53 -11.01
C SER A 68 -9.88 28.22 -12.52
N SER A 69 -8.69 28.17 -13.14
CA SER A 69 -8.58 27.87 -14.59
C SER A 69 -9.25 26.53 -14.93
N GLY A 70 -10.09 26.52 -15.96
CA GLY A 70 -10.87 25.33 -16.33
C GLY A 70 -11.91 24.92 -15.28
N ASP A 71 -12.37 25.87 -14.46
CA ASP A 71 -13.41 25.71 -13.44
C ASP A 71 -13.09 24.65 -12.37
N ILE A 72 -11.80 24.46 -12.08
CA ILE A 72 -11.33 23.54 -11.03
C ILE A 72 -10.39 24.24 -10.04
N ASN A 73 -10.55 23.88 -8.78
CA ASN A 73 -9.63 24.23 -7.70
C ASN A 73 -8.95 22.94 -7.21
N LEU A 74 -7.69 22.72 -7.58
CA LEU A 74 -6.90 21.59 -7.09
C LEU A 74 -6.23 21.90 -5.75
N ALA A 75 -6.11 23.18 -5.39
CA ALA A 75 -5.49 23.61 -4.14
C ALA A 75 -6.32 23.28 -2.89
N GLN A 76 -7.59 22.88 -3.05
CA GLN A 76 -8.42 22.37 -1.95
C GLN A 76 -8.03 20.95 -1.49
N ASP A 77 -7.22 20.25 -2.29
CA ASP A 77 -6.78 18.89 -2.01
C ASP A 77 -5.41 18.91 -1.33
N GLU A 78 -5.40 19.36 -0.08
CA GLU A 78 -4.21 19.66 0.71
C GLU A 78 -3.45 18.43 1.20
N ASP A 79 -4.01 17.23 1.04
CA ASP A 79 -3.42 15.97 1.48
C ASP A 79 -3.78 14.78 0.55
N PRO A 80 -3.02 13.67 0.62
CA PRO A 80 -3.28 12.50 -0.22
C PRO A 80 -4.68 11.90 -0.05
N GLY A 81 -5.28 12.00 1.13
CA GLY A 81 -6.64 11.53 1.40
C GLY A 81 -7.68 12.33 0.63
N ARG A 82 -7.51 13.64 0.50
CA ARG A 82 -8.39 14.50 -0.33
C ARG A 82 -8.26 14.20 -1.82
N ILE A 83 -7.03 13.97 -2.30
CA ILE A 83 -6.79 13.52 -3.68
C ILE A 83 -7.57 12.23 -3.97
N LEU A 84 -7.54 11.26 -3.04
CA LEU A 84 -8.28 10.01 -3.19
C LEU A 84 -9.80 10.23 -3.16
N GLN A 85 -10.31 11.12 -2.31
CA GLN A 85 -11.73 11.49 -2.30
C GLN A 85 -12.18 12.12 -3.63
N HIS A 86 -11.31 12.91 -4.25
CA HIS A 86 -11.54 13.57 -5.54
C HIS A 86 -10.85 12.86 -6.72
N GLN A 87 -10.69 11.53 -6.64
CA GLN A 87 -9.94 10.73 -7.62
C GLN A 87 -10.34 10.94 -9.08
N ARG A 88 -11.62 11.26 -9.37
CA ARG A 88 -12.08 11.49 -10.76
C ARG A 88 -11.47 12.77 -11.35
N THR A 89 -11.40 13.82 -10.55
CA THR A 89 -10.78 15.09 -10.92
C THR A 89 -9.28 14.87 -11.15
N TRP A 90 -8.62 14.17 -10.23
CA TRP A 90 -7.18 13.88 -10.34
C TRP A 90 -6.82 12.92 -11.47
N SER A 91 -7.70 11.95 -11.79
CA SER A 91 -7.55 11.13 -13.00
C SER A 91 -7.60 11.99 -14.25
N THR A 92 -8.54 12.94 -14.32
CA THR A 92 -8.62 13.88 -15.45
C THR A 92 -7.37 14.74 -15.52
N ALA A 93 -6.87 15.25 -14.39
CA ALA A 93 -5.63 16.02 -14.34
C ALA A 93 -4.44 15.20 -14.86
N LEU A 94 -4.34 13.93 -14.47
CA LEU A 94 -3.33 13.01 -14.98
C LEU A 94 -3.46 12.80 -16.50
N ASP A 95 -4.67 12.63 -17.02
CA ASP A 95 -4.91 12.50 -18.47
C ASP A 95 -4.47 13.77 -19.23
N ARG A 96 -4.72 14.96 -18.67
CA ARG A 96 -4.26 16.24 -19.25
C ARG A 96 -2.74 16.36 -19.24
N LEU A 97 -2.08 15.92 -18.17
CA LEU A 97 -0.62 15.86 -18.09
C LEU A 97 -0.04 14.88 -19.12
N GLN A 98 -0.58 13.67 -19.20
CA GLN A 98 -0.11 12.63 -20.12
C GLN A 98 -0.33 12.97 -21.59
N SER A 99 -1.40 13.71 -21.90
CA SER A 99 -1.66 14.22 -23.25
C SER A 99 -0.85 15.47 -23.61
N GLY A 100 -0.05 16.00 -22.69
CA GLY A 100 0.72 17.23 -22.92
C GLY A 100 -0.14 18.49 -23.06
N LEU A 101 -1.42 18.43 -22.67
CA LEU A 101 -2.32 19.58 -22.64
C LEU A 101 -2.09 20.45 -21.41
N MET A 102 -1.46 19.88 -20.38
CA MET A 102 -1.04 20.58 -19.17
C MET A 102 0.43 20.26 -18.85
N PRO A 103 1.18 21.24 -18.33
CA PRO A 103 0.89 22.67 -18.31
C PRO A 103 0.78 23.24 -19.75
N PRO A 104 0.18 24.43 -19.92
CA PRO A 104 0.19 25.15 -21.19
C PRO A 104 1.62 25.38 -21.70
N GLN A 105 1.76 25.59 -23.02
CA GLN A 105 3.07 25.70 -23.68
C GLN A 105 3.96 26.84 -23.14
N ASP A 106 3.34 27.91 -22.63
CA ASP A 106 4.00 29.08 -22.06
C ASP A 106 4.33 28.93 -20.56
N GLU A 107 3.98 27.79 -19.94
CA GLU A 107 4.24 27.51 -18.53
C GLU A 107 5.32 26.42 -18.34
N GLN A 108 5.99 26.48 -17.19
CA GLN A 108 7.09 25.56 -16.85
C GLN A 108 6.55 24.16 -16.50
N GLN A 109 7.24 23.10 -16.95
CA GLN A 109 7.04 21.74 -16.47
C GLN A 109 7.99 21.40 -15.31
N PRO A 110 7.60 20.49 -14.39
CA PRO A 110 8.47 19.95 -13.35
C PRO A 110 9.74 19.28 -13.88
#